data_AF-A0A3B9DUC1-F1
#
_entry.id   AF-A0A3B9DUC1-F1
#
_cell.length_a   1.000
_cell.length_b   1.000
_cell.length_c   1.000
_cell.angle_alpha   90.00
_cell.angle_beta   90.00
_cell.angle_gamma   90.00
#
_symmetry.space_group_name_H-M   'P 1'
#
loop_
_entity.id
_entity.type
_entity.pdbx_description
1 polymer ?
#
loop_
_entity_poly.entity_id
_entity_poly.type
_entity_poly.pdbx_seq_one_letter_code
_entity_poly.pdbx_strand_id
1 'polypeptide(L)'
;MKGKSFKDDCTIPREELSYLRIRYVDLQGKTQDGEMVVNRRIAETVLSIFQELYAAKYPIEKIRLVDYYDADDESSMTDNNSSSFNFRFISHTTKVSKHGMGAAIDINPLYNPYVKMVDDKLTIEPAAGAPYIDRSRDFPMKIDEKDLACIIFAKYGFEWGGSWEDRKDYQHFEIPDDVIKNW
;
A
#
# COMPACT_ATOMS: atom_id res chain seq x y z
N MET A 1 2.81 8.93 -14.81
CA MET A 1 2.98 7.48 -14.97
C MET A 1 4.11 7.12 -15.92
N LYS A 2 4.02 7.46 -17.22
CA LYS A 2 5.02 7.06 -18.22
C LYS A 2 6.41 7.61 -17.86
N GLY A 3 7.42 6.74 -17.85
CA GLY A 3 8.80 7.09 -17.50
C GLY A 3 9.07 7.21 -16.00
N LYS A 4 8.08 6.93 -15.15
CA LYS A 4 8.20 6.92 -13.69
C LYS A 4 7.66 5.60 -13.12
N SER A 5 6.44 5.60 -12.58
CA SER A 5 5.77 4.40 -12.03
C SER A 5 5.44 3.37 -13.10
N PHE A 6 5.25 3.80 -14.36
CA PHE A 6 5.15 2.96 -15.54
C PHE A 6 6.42 3.13 -16.38
N LYS A 7 7.41 2.28 -16.10
CA LYS A 7 8.74 2.31 -16.75
C LYS A 7 8.68 1.76 -18.17
N ASP A 8 9.72 2.03 -18.96
CA ASP A 8 9.79 1.58 -20.35
C ASP A 8 9.89 0.04 -20.48
N ASP A 9 10.41 -0.62 -19.45
CA ASP A 9 10.50 -2.09 -19.32
C ASP A 9 9.31 -2.69 -18.54
N CYS A 10 8.24 -1.91 -18.32
CA CYS A 10 7.04 -2.38 -17.66
C CYS A 10 6.41 -3.54 -18.44
N THR A 11 6.40 -4.72 -17.83
CA THR A 11 5.85 -5.95 -18.43
C THR A 11 4.35 -6.08 -18.24
N ILE A 12 3.73 -5.19 -17.44
CA ILE A 12 2.28 -5.16 -17.24
C ILE A 12 1.63 -4.33 -18.35
N PRO A 13 0.70 -4.91 -19.14
CA PRO A 13 -0.04 -4.16 -20.14
C PRO A 13 -0.76 -2.98 -19.51
N ARG A 14 -0.68 -1.80 -20.12
CA ARG A 14 -1.33 -0.59 -19.59
C ARG A 14 -2.84 -0.75 -19.44
N GLU A 15 -3.46 -1.51 -20.33
CA GLU A 15 -4.89 -1.86 -20.29
C GLU A 15 -5.30 -2.73 -19.10
N GLU A 16 -4.36 -3.43 -18.45
CA GLU A 16 -4.60 -4.14 -17.19
C GLU A 16 -4.59 -3.21 -15.97
N LEU A 17 -4.35 -1.91 -16.15
CA LEU A 17 -4.37 -0.92 -15.08
C LEU A 17 -5.60 -0.01 -15.18
N SER A 18 -6.07 0.48 -14.04
CA SER A 18 -7.19 1.40 -13.92
C SER A 18 -6.84 2.54 -12.97
N TYR A 19 -7.14 3.76 -13.40
CA TYR A 19 -7.01 4.96 -12.58
C TYR A 19 -8.30 5.22 -11.81
N LEU A 20 -8.18 5.41 -10.50
CA LEU A 20 -9.26 5.62 -9.57
C LEU A 20 -9.19 7.03 -8.97
N ARG A 21 -10.35 7.64 -8.79
CA ARG A 21 -10.53 8.79 -7.89
C ARG A 21 -11.19 8.30 -6.62
N ILE A 22 -10.53 8.52 -5.49
CA ILE A 22 -10.90 7.94 -4.20
C ILE A 22 -11.20 9.05 -3.22
N ARG A 23 -12.36 8.98 -2.56
CA ARG A 23 -12.69 9.90 -1.48
C ARG A 23 -12.20 9.34 -0.15
N TYR A 24 -11.58 10.16 0.68
CA TYR A 24 -11.05 9.76 1.99
C TYR A 24 -11.21 10.88 3.02
N VAL A 25 -10.94 10.57 4.30
CA VAL A 25 -10.92 11.54 5.40
C VAL A 25 -9.47 11.72 5.85
N ASP A 26 -8.97 12.95 5.80
CA ASP A 26 -7.62 13.29 6.26
C ASP A 26 -7.49 13.31 7.80
N LEU A 27 -6.27 13.52 8.30
CA LEU A 27 -6.03 13.54 9.75
C LEU A 27 -6.66 14.75 10.46
N GLN A 28 -7.13 15.75 9.70
CA GLN A 28 -7.90 16.87 10.24
C GLN A 28 -9.41 16.59 10.20
N GLY A 29 -9.82 15.39 9.81
CA GLY A 29 -11.22 14.98 9.72
C GLY A 29 -11.95 15.55 8.50
N LYS A 30 -11.23 16.06 7.50
CA LYS A 30 -11.83 16.67 6.30
C LYS A 30 -11.90 15.67 5.17
N THR A 31 -12.97 15.78 4.39
CA THR A 31 -13.11 15.05 3.13
C THR A 31 -12.09 15.56 2.11
N GLN A 32 -11.34 14.63 1.53
CA GLN A 32 -10.41 14.86 0.43
C GLN A 32 -10.72 13.91 -0.73
N ASP A 33 -10.26 14.27 -1.93
CA ASP A 33 -10.25 13.38 -3.09
C ASP A 33 -8.79 13.08 -3.46
N GLY A 34 -8.46 11.80 -3.55
CA GLY A 34 -7.15 11.28 -3.92
C GLY A 34 -7.17 10.46 -5.20
N GLU A 35 -5.99 10.02 -5.61
CA GLU A 35 -5.75 9.36 -6.88
C GLU A 35 -4.94 8.07 -6.67
N MET A 36 -5.39 6.96 -7.26
CA MET A 36 -4.68 5.68 -7.18
C MET A 36 -4.76 4.95 -8.51
N VAL A 37 -3.70 4.24 -8.89
CA VAL A 37 -3.73 3.30 -10.01
C VAL A 37 -3.59 1.89 -9.46
N VAL A 38 -4.48 1.01 -9.90
CA VAL A 38 -4.55 -0.40 -9.48
C VAL A 38 -4.71 -1.30 -10.70
N ASN A 39 -4.61 -2.61 -10.51
CA ASN A 39 -5.01 -3.57 -11.53
C ASN A 39 -6.52 -3.48 -11.80
N ARG A 40 -6.93 -3.49 -13.07
CA ARG A 40 -8.35 -3.38 -13.47
C ARG A 40 -9.24 -4.43 -12.81
N ARG A 41 -8.70 -5.61 -12.50
CA ARG A 41 -9.43 -6.73 -11.89
C ARG A 41 -9.87 -6.46 -10.47
N ILE A 42 -9.21 -5.53 -9.78
CA ILE A 42 -9.53 -5.15 -8.40
C ILE A 42 -10.08 -3.72 -8.29
N ALA A 43 -10.25 -3.01 -9.41
CA ALA A 43 -10.66 -1.60 -9.41
C ALA A 43 -11.95 -1.35 -8.60
N GLU A 44 -13.00 -2.13 -8.86
CA GLU A 44 -14.29 -2.02 -8.15
C GLU A 44 -14.19 -2.44 -6.69
N THR A 45 -13.41 -3.49 -6.39
CA THR A 45 -13.13 -3.96 -5.03
C THR A 45 -12.45 -2.87 -4.21
N VAL A 46 -11.43 -2.22 -4.78
CA VAL A 46 -10.69 -1.15 -4.11
C VAL A 46 -11.58 0.07 -3.87
N LEU A 47 -12.41 0.47 -4.85
CA LEU A 47 -13.39 1.54 -4.63
C LEU A 47 -14.35 1.22 -3.49
N SER A 48 -14.79 -0.04 -3.38
CA SER A 48 -15.68 -0.48 -2.30
C SER A 48 -15.00 -0.44 -0.92
N ILE A 49 -13.74 -0.89 -0.83
CA ILE A 49 -12.93 -0.79 0.39
C ILE A 49 -12.84 0.67 0.85
N PHE A 50 -12.41 1.57 -0.03
CA PHE A 50 -12.25 2.98 0.34
C PHE A 50 -13.58 3.68 0.62
N GLN A 51 -14.68 3.26 0.00
CA GLN A 51 -16.01 3.75 0.35
C GLN A 51 -16.40 3.38 1.79
N GLU A 52 -16.13 2.16 2.23
CA GLU A 52 -16.37 1.75 3.63
C GLU A 52 -15.46 2.49 4.61
N LEU A 53 -14.17 2.62 4.30
CA LEU A 53 -13.22 3.40 5.10
C LEU A 53 -13.67 4.86 5.22
N TYR A 54 -14.09 5.47 4.11
CA TYR A 54 -14.61 6.85 4.09
C TYR A 54 -15.88 7.00 4.92
N ALA A 55 -16.85 6.07 4.79
CA ALA A 55 -18.08 6.09 5.57
C ALA A 55 -17.82 5.98 7.08
N ALA A 56 -16.80 5.21 7.47
CA ALA A 56 -16.33 5.09 8.85
C ALA A 56 -15.45 6.26 9.32
N LYS A 57 -15.13 7.22 8.44
CA LYS A 57 -14.18 8.32 8.68
C LYS A 57 -12.80 7.81 9.13
N TYR A 58 -12.37 6.68 8.58
CA TYR A 58 -11.05 6.12 8.84
C TYR A 58 -9.95 7.12 8.39
N PRO A 59 -8.99 7.46 9.25
CA PRO A 59 -8.00 8.50 8.97
C PRO A 59 -6.94 8.00 7.98
N ILE A 60 -6.84 8.66 6.83
CA ILE A 60 -5.78 8.45 5.83
C ILE A 60 -5.14 9.79 5.55
N GLU A 61 -3.83 9.93 5.77
CA GLU A 61 -3.14 11.21 5.62
C GLU A 61 -3.25 11.74 4.17
N LYS A 62 -2.89 10.90 3.19
CA LYS A 62 -3.03 11.24 1.77
C LYS A 62 -3.06 10.02 0.87
N ILE A 63 -3.67 10.20 -0.30
CA ILE A 63 -3.69 9.23 -1.41
C ILE A 63 -3.29 9.97 -2.68
N ARG A 64 -2.05 9.77 -3.13
CA ARG A 64 -1.49 10.36 -4.34
C ARG A 64 -0.77 9.30 -5.16
N LEU A 65 -0.72 9.52 -6.47
CA LEU A 65 0.13 8.72 -7.35
C LEU A 65 1.60 8.82 -6.89
N VAL A 66 2.32 7.69 -6.89
CA VAL A 66 3.75 7.68 -6.54
C VAL A 66 4.60 8.54 -7.50
N ASP A 67 4.05 8.87 -8.68
CA ASP A 67 4.64 9.77 -9.67
C ASP A 67 4.94 11.19 -9.16
N TYR A 68 4.24 11.65 -8.12
CA TYR A 68 4.53 12.92 -7.44
C TYR A 68 5.86 12.89 -6.68
N TYR A 69 6.41 11.68 -6.43
CA TYR A 69 7.68 11.41 -5.78
C TYR A 69 8.68 10.76 -6.73
N ASP A 70 8.53 10.97 -8.04
CA ASP A 70 9.39 10.36 -9.07
C ASP A 70 9.42 8.82 -9.04
N ALA A 71 8.35 8.20 -8.52
CA ALA A 71 8.26 6.76 -8.28
C ALA A 71 9.27 6.20 -7.23
N ASP A 72 9.80 7.08 -6.39
CA ASP A 72 10.62 6.73 -5.24
C ASP A 72 9.73 6.32 -4.04
N ASP A 73 9.81 5.05 -3.66
CA ASP A 73 9.00 4.50 -2.57
C ASP A 73 9.38 5.14 -1.23
N GLU A 74 10.67 5.36 -0.94
CA GLU A 74 11.12 5.93 0.34
C GLU A 74 10.55 7.34 0.57
N SER A 75 10.61 8.20 -0.44
CA SER A 75 10.05 9.56 -0.38
C SER A 75 8.53 9.55 -0.23
N SER A 76 7.84 8.69 -0.98
CA SER A 76 6.37 8.53 -0.89
C SER A 76 5.94 8.02 0.48
N MET A 77 6.60 6.98 0.98
CA MET A 77 6.30 6.38 2.28
C MET A 77 6.65 7.32 3.44
N THR A 78 7.76 8.04 3.37
CA THR A 78 8.16 9.04 4.37
C THR A 78 7.15 10.19 4.45
N ASP A 79 6.58 10.62 3.32
CA ASP A 79 5.46 11.57 3.30
C ASP A 79 4.11 10.92 3.65
N ASN A 80 4.11 9.70 4.19
CA ASN A 80 2.93 8.96 4.64
C ASN A 80 1.84 8.82 3.55
N ASN A 81 2.27 8.66 2.30
CA ASN A 81 1.37 8.55 1.15
C ASN A 81 0.86 7.11 0.97
N SER A 82 -0.46 6.94 1.02
CA SER A 82 -1.08 5.66 0.70
C SER A 82 -1.14 5.49 -0.82
N SER A 83 -0.68 4.34 -1.32
CA SER A 83 -0.47 4.15 -2.76
C SER A 83 -0.62 2.68 -3.18
N SER A 84 -0.63 2.42 -4.50
CA SER A 84 -0.72 1.06 -5.06
C SER A 84 0.29 0.86 -6.18
N PHE A 85 -0.04 1.16 -7.44
CA PHE A 85 0.83 0.83 -8.56
C PHE A 85 2.17 1.60 -8.56
N ASN A 86 3.26 0.83 -8.55
CA ASN A 86 4.62 1.31 -8.84
C ASN A 86 5.43 0.15 -9.45
N PHE A 87 5.75 0.21 -10.76
CA PHE A 87 6.42 -0.89 -11.44
C PHE A 87 7.85 -1.11 -10.94
N ARG A 88 8.06 -2.28 -10.34
CA ARG A 88 9.35 -2.79 -9.89
C ARG A 88 9.33 -4.31 -9.79
N PHE A 89 10.50 -4.93 -9.91
CA PHE A 89 10.72 -6.31 -9.50
C PHE A 89 10.98 -6.38 -7.99
N ILE A 90 10.68 -7.52 -7.38
CA ILE A 90 11.12 -7.79 -6.01
C ILE A 90 12.65 -7.86 -6.01
N SER A 91 13.27 -7.19 -5.04
CA SER A 91 14.73 -7.06 -4.96
C SER A 91 15.44 -8.40 -5.14
N HIS A 92 16.47 -8.41 -6.00
CA HIS A 92 17.27 -9.59 -6.37
C HIS A 92 16.50 -10.73 -7.08
N THR A 93 15.30 -10.47 -7.62
CA THR A 93 14.52 -11.45 -8.39
C THR A 93 14.04 -10.86 -9.72
N THR A 94 13.45 -11.72 -10.56
CA THR A 94 12.70 -11.32 -11.76
C THR A 94 11.18 -11.36 -11.56
N LYS A 95 10.70 -11.62 -10.32
CA LYS A 95 9.27 -11.61 -9.99
C LYS A 95 8.81 -10.15 -9.87
N VAL A 96 7.79 -9.77 -10.65
CA VAL A 96 7.17 -8.44 -10.52
C VAL A 96 6.55 -8.33 -9.12
N SER A 97 6.79 -7.21 -8.44
CA SER A 97 6.18 -6.91 -7.15
C SER A 97 4.65 -6.80 -7.28
N LYS A 98 3.90 -7.08 -6.21
CA LYS A 98 2.45 -6.84 -6.19
C LYS A 98 2.09 -5.38 -6.46
N HIS A 99 2.89 -4.43 -5.96
CA HIS A 99 2.78 -3.02 -6.37
C HIS A 99 3.03 -2.84 -7.86
N GLY A 100 4.00 -3.55 -8.43
CA GLY A 100 4.26 -3.51 -9.87
C GLY A 100 3.13 -4.09 -10.71
N MET A 101 2.28 -4.93 -10.14
CA MET A 101 1.06 -5.46 -10.79
C MET A 101 -0.18 -4.60 -10.54
N GLY A 102 -0.10 -3.60 -9.66
CA GLY A 102 -1.26 -2.86 -9.14
C GLY A 102 -2.17 -3.72 -8.26
N ALA A 103 -1.62 -4.77 -7.63
CA ALA A 103 -2.34 -5.79 -6.86
C ALA A 103 -2.13 -5.66 -5.34
N ALA A 104 -1.44 -4.62 -4.90
CA ALA A 104 -1.22 -4.30 -3.50
C ALA A 104 -1.52 -2.83 -3.21
N ILE A 105 -1.85 -2.53 -1.97
CA ILE A 105 -2.15 -1.19 -1.46
C ILE A 105 -1.41 -1.02 -0.14
N ASP A 106 -0.68 0.08 -0.03
CA ASP A 106 -0.08 0.52 1.23
C ASP A 106 -0.92 1.63 1.85
N ILE A 107 -1.20 1.55 3.16
CA ILE A 107 -1.97 2.55 3.93
C ILE A 107 -1.11 3.17 5.03
N ASN A 108 -1.07 4.51 5.07
CA ASN A 108 -0.32 5.30 6.03
C ASN A 108 1.10 4.74 6.35
N PRO A 109 2.00 4.62 5.33
CA PRO A 109 3.31 3.99 5.47
C PRO A 109 4.19 4.45 6.62
N LEU A 110 4.18 5.75 6.94
CA LEU A 110 5.08 6.31 7.95
C LEU A 110 4.84 5.69 9.33
N TYR A 111 3.57 5.45 9.66
CA TYR A 111 3.14 4.88 10.95
C TYR A 111 3.10 3.35 10.95
N ASN A 112 3.20 2.75 9.76
CA ASN A 112 3.05 1.32 9.53
C ASN A 112 4.20 0.79 8.67
N PRO A 113 5.45 0.93 9.13
CA PRO A 113 6.61 0.60 8.29
C PRO A 113 6.68 -0.90 7.98
N TYR A 114 7.35 -1.21 6.88
CA TYR A 114 7.97 -2.50 6.66
C TYR A 114 9.17 -2.68 7.59
N VAL A 115 9.30 -3.86 8.19
CA VAL A 115 10.34 -4.22 9.15
C VAL A 115 10.83 -5.64 8.85
N LYS A 116 12.13 -5.79 8.62
CA LYS A 116 12.76 -7.10 8.39
C LYS A 116 14.11 -7.20 9.09
N MET A 117 14.37 -8.37 9.69
CA MET A 117 15.66 -8.73 10.27
C MET A 117 16.34 -9.79 9.39
N VAL A 118 17.57 -9.53 8.93
CA VAL A 118 18.39 -10.50 8.20
C VAL A 118 19.80 -10.43 8.76
N ASP A 119 20.37 -11.54 9.22
CA ASP A 119 21.73 -11.61 9.77
C ASP A 119 22.04 -10.48 10.78
N ASP A 120 21.15 -10.31 11.77
CA ASP A 120 21.18 -9.25 12.80
C ASP A 120 21.10 -7.79 12.28
N LYS A 121 20.84 -7.61 10.98
CA LYS A 121 20.62 -6.31 10.36
C LYS A 121 19.12 -6.01 10.25
N LEU A 122 18.70 -4.99 10.99
CA LEU A 122 17.35 -4.44 10.92
C LEU A 122 17.20 -3.51 9.71
N THR A 123 16.21 -3.78 8.87
CA THR A 123 15.76 -2.92 7.77
C THR A 123 14.37 -2.39 8.12
N ILE A 124 14.18 -1.07 7.95
CA ILE A 124 12.92 -0.37 8.21
C ILE A 124 12.64 0.52 7.00
N GLU A 125 11.47 0.38 6.40
CA GLU A 125 11.05 1.15 5.23
C GLU A 125 9.63 1.69 5.46
N PRO A 126 9.42 3.03 5.49
CA PRO A 126 10.45 4.06 5.35
C PRO A 126 11.35 4.13 6.58
N ALA A 127 12.59 4.60 6.42
CA ALA A 127 13.53 4.75 7.54
C ALA A 127 12.97 5.69 8.63
N ALA A 128 12.21 6.70 8.21
CA ALA A 128 11.49 7.62 9.10
C ALA A 128 10.43 6.93 9.98
N GLY A 129 10.01 5.70 9.63
CA GLY A 129 9.06 4.89 10.39
C GLY A 129 9.65 4.22 11.64
N ALA A 130 10.96 4.33 11.88
CA ALA A 130 11.63 3.71 13.03
C ALA A 130 10.96 3.95 14.40
N PRO A 131 10.38 5.13 14.71
CA PRO A 131 9.67 5.35 15.97
C PRO A 131 8.42 4.47 16.19
N TYR A 132 7.89 3.85 15.13
CA TYR A 132 6.60 3.12 15.13
C TYR A 132 6.75 1.59 15.05
N ILE A 133 7.99 1.07 15.10
CA ILE A 133 8.25 -0.38 15.07
C ILE A 133 7.90 -1.08 16.38
N ASP A 134 7.95 -0.36 17.52
CA ASP A 134 7.47 -0.89 18.80
C ASP A 134 5.93 -0.84 18.84
N ARG A 135 5.34 -1.93 18.38
CA ARG A 135 3.88 -2.11 18.33
C ARG A 135 3.24 -2.30 19.70
N SER A 136 3.98 -2.32 20.81
CA SER A 136 3.35 -2.29 22.14
C SER A 136 2.85 -0.89 22.51
N ARG A 137 3.37 0.15 21.85
CA ARG A 137 3.00 1.54 22.09
C ARG A 137 1.68 1.90 21.40
N ASP A 138 1.06 2.94 21.93
CA ASP A 138 -0.08 3.60 21.32
C ASP A 138 0.38 4.82 20.52
N PHE A 139 -0.10 4.94 19.28
CA PHE A 139 0.16 6.06 18.38
C PHE A 139 -0.91 6.11 17.29
N PRO A 140 -1.14 7.29 16.67
CA PRO A 140 -2.15 7.44 15.63
C PRO A 140 -1.92 6.52 14.42
N MET A 141 -3.02 6.17 13.74
CA MET A 141 -3.01 5.43 12.45
C MET A 141 -2.36 4.04 12.49
N LYS A 142 -2.15 3.49 13.68
CA LYS A 142 -1.59 2.16 13.87
C LYS A 142 -2.53 1.09 13.30
N ILE A 143 -2.05 0.34 12.30
CA ILE A 143 -2.75 -0.82 11.77
C ILE A 143 -2.32 -2.08 12.54
N ASP A 144 -3.24 -2.68 13.27
CA ASP A 144 -3.06 -4.00 13.88
C ASP A 144 -4.17 -4.96 13.41
N GLU A 145 -4.15 -6.21 13.89
CA GLU A 145 -5.11 -7.23 13.46
C GLU A 145 -6.58 -6.91 13.81
N LYS A 146 -6.83 -5.92 14.68
CA LYS A 146 -8.15 -5.45 15.07
C LYS A 146 -8.52 -4.13 14.41
N ASP A 147 -7.58 -3.50 13.70
CA ASP A 147 -7.82 -2.24 13.02
C ASP A 147 -8.89 -2.39 11.92
N LEU A 148 -9.67 -1.33 11.73
CA LEU A 148 -10.77 -1.33 10.77
C LEU A 148 -10.27 -1.56 9.34
N ALA A 149 -9.07 -1.07 8.98
CA ALA A 149 -8.50 -1.34 7.66
C ALA A 149 -8.30 -2.86 7.48
N CYS A 150 -7.66 -3.54 8.43
CA CYS A 150 -7.48 -5.00 8.37
C CYS A 150 -8.79 -5.75 8.20
N ILE A 151 -9.82 -5.39 8.95
CA ILE A 151 -11.14 -6.04 8.88
C ILE A 151 -11.77 -5.85 7.48
N ILE A 152 -11.74 -4.63 6.94
CA ILE A 152 -12.34 -4.33 5.64
C ILE A 152 -11.53 -4.98 4.51
N PHE A 153 -10.21 -4.85 4.50
CA PHE A 153 -9.38 -5.47 3.47
C PHE A 153 -9.54 -6.99 3.45
N ALA A 154 -9.56 -7.64 4.62
CA ALA A 154 -9.80 -9.08 4.74
C ALA A 154 -11.20 -9.50 4.23
N LYS A 155 -12.24 -8.71 4.50
CA LYS A 155 -13.60 -8.92 3.95
C LYS A 155 -13.60 -8.98 2.41
N TYR A 156 -12.70 -8.24 1.77
CA TYR A 156 -12.54 -8.19 0.31
C TYR A 156 -11.47 -9.15 -0.24
N GLY A 157 -10.95 -10.05 0.60
CA GLY A 157 -10.02 -11.09 0.18
C GLY A 157 -8.56 -10.64 0.05
N PHE A 158 -8.18 -9.50 0.63
CA PHE A 158 -6.78 -9.11 0.74
C PHE A 158 -6.12 -9.78 1.96
N GLU A 159 -4.85 -10.10 1.82
CA GLU A 159 -3.97 -10.47 2.92
C GLU A 159 -3.24 -9.23 3.44
N TRP A 160 -2.93 -9.21 4.74
CA TRP A 160 -2.21 -8.11 5.38
C TRP A 160 -0.78 -8.52 5.73
N GLY A 161 0.20 -7.74 5.26
CA GLY A 161 1.62 -8.01 5.44
C GLY A 161 2.13 -7.92 6.87
N GLY A 162 1.38 -7.28 7.78
CA GLY A 162 1.67 -7.31 9.22
C GLY A 162 1.49 -8.70 9.85
N SER A 163 0.80 -9.62 9.17
CA SER A 163 0.61 -11.00 9.64
C SER A 163 1.76 -11.95 9.27
N TRP A 164 2.63 -11.57 8.33
CA TRP A 164 3.72 -12.43 7.85
C TRP A 164 4.75 -12.79 8.95
N GLU A 165 5.37 -13.95 8.84
CA GLU A 165 6.30 -14.46 9.88
C GLU A 165 7.74 -14.00 9.70
N ASP A 166 8.24 -13.96 8.46
CA ASP A 166 9.64 -13.68 8.13
C ASP A 166 10.00 -12.19 8.12
N ARG A 167 8.97 -11.34 8.04
CA ARG A 167 9.03 -9.88 8.03
C ARG A 167 7.66 -9.34 8.43
N LYS A 168 7.60 -8.05 8.77
CA LYS A 168 6.35 -7.37 9.10
C LYS A 168 6.18 -6.21 8.16
N ASP A 169 5.16 -6.23 7.33
CA ASP A 169 4.83 -5.12 6.43
C ASP A 169 3.50 -4.49 6.84
N TYR A 170 3.54 -3.61 7.84
CA TYR A 170 2.32 -3.15 8.50
C TYR A 170 1.43 -2.28 7.61
N GLN A 171 2.01 -1.62 6.61
CA GLN A 171 1.30 -0.80 5.63
C GLN A 171 0.56 -1.64 4.59
N HIS A 172 1.00 -2.87 4.37
CA HIS A 172 0.80 -3.57 3.10
C HIS A 172 -0.42 -4.49 3.09
N PHE A 173 -1.26 -4.33 2.08
CA PHE A 173 -2.36 -5.24 1.77
C PHE A 173 -2.22 -5.74 0.35
N GLU A 174 -2.23 -7.06 0.12
CA GLU A 174 -2.10 -7.64 -1.22
C GLU A 174 -3.17 -8.66 -1.56
N ILE A 175 -3.44 -8.80 -2.85
CA ILE A 175 -4.18 -9.95 -3.36
C ILE A 175 -3.34 -11.22 -3.18
N PRO A 176 -3.91 -12.30 -2.61
CA PRO A 176 -3.21 -13.57 -2.40
C PRO A 176 -2.55 -14.13 -3.67
N ASP A 177 -1.42 -14.82 -3.50
CA ASP A 177 -0.66 -15.41 -4.60
C ASP A 177 -1.45 -16.45 -5.41
N ASP A 178 -2.34 -17.22 -4.78
CA ASP A 178 -3.21 -18.19 -5.45
C ASP A 178 -4.28 -17.54 -6.33
N VAL A 179 -4.80 -16.37 -5.94
CA VAL A 179 -5.69 -15.56 -6.76
C VAL A 179 -4.94 -15.01 -7.97
N ILE A 180 -3.73 -14.47 -7.77
CA ILE A 180 -2.91 -13.90 -8.85
C ILE A 180 -2.46 -14.94 -9.89
N LYS A 181 -2.24 -16.20 -9.51
CA LYS A 181 -1.86 -17.26 -10.48
C LYS A 181 -2.89 -17.45 -11.60
N ASN A 182 -4.13 -17.02 -11.38
CA ASN A 182 -5.20 -17.07 -12.37
C ASN A 182 -5.34 -15.76 -13.15
N TRP A 183 -4.38 -14.83 -13.02
CA TRP A 183 -4.41 -13.56 -13.74
C TRP A 183 -3.86 -13.66 -15.15
#